data_AF-A0AAF0Y9Z1-F1
#
_entry.id   AF-A0AAF0Y9Z1-F1
#
_cell.length_a   1.000
_cell.length_b   1.000
_cell.length_c   1.000
_cell.angle_alpha   90.00
_cell.angle_beta   90.00
_cell.angle_gamma   90.00
#
_symmetry.space_group_name_H-M   'P 1'
#
loop_
_entity.id
_entity.type
_entity.pdbx_description
1 polymer ?
#
loop_
_entity_poly.entity_id
_entity_poly.type
_entity_poly.pdbx_seq_one_letter_code
_entity_poly.pdbx_strand_id
1 'polypeptide(L)'
;MSTPQRNLPPGEDTLREPRARVVQCVAPPPLGVRPEDRGTILPPVANKPHVLIAYCDRCRWSPRASWTQTELFLTFPPPLIGSITLQPLNTPETGGQFRVWIDMGVNRWQLVWDRKTEGGFPELKVLKQRIRNIVQPDMGLGHSDVKGKAAAEGEDSKAEAGGKAE
;
A
#
# COMPACT_ATOMS: atom_id res chain seq x y z
N MET A 1 82.18 15.22 23.66
CA MET A 1 81.01 14.31 23.74
C MET A 1 79.83 15.06 23.15
N SER A 2 79.61 14.90 21.85
CA SER A 2 78.65 15.67 21.06
C SER A 2 77.26 15.03 21.14
N THR A 3 76.29 15.79 21.62
CA THR A 3 74.87 15.42 21.59
C THR A 3 74.28 15.87 20.25
N PRO A 4 73.71 14.98 19.42
CA PRO A 4 73.06 15.41 18.18
C PRO A 4 71.61 15.86 18.45
N GLN A 5 71.35 17.12 18.15
CA GLN A 5 70.01 17.71 18.07
C GLN A 5 69.40 17.31 16.73
N ARG A 6 68.40 16.42 16.74
CA ARG A 6 67.68 16.01 15.52
C ARG A 6 66.46 16.91 15.34
N ASN A 7 66.57 17.83 14.38
CA ASN A 7 65.46 18.62 13.84
C ASN A 7 64.38 17.70 13.27
N LEU A 8 63.11 17.99 13.58
CA LEU A 8 61.93 17.38 12.97
C LEU A 8 61.37 18.34 11.90
N PRO A 9 61.22 17.95 10.63
CA PRO A 9 60.54 18.78 9.63
C PRO A 9 59.01 18.67 9.72
N PRO A 10 58.26 19.72 9.32
CA PRO A 10 56.80 19.73 9.29
C PRO A 10 56.21 19.29 7.93
N GLY A 11 54.94 18.86 7.95
CA GLY A 11 54.14 18.47 6.77
C GLY A 11 54.04 16.94 6.62
N GLU A 12 52.92 16.31 6.29
CA GLU A 12 51.73 16.77 5.58
C GLU A 12 50.52 15.91 5.96
N ASP A 13 49.37 16.58 6.01
CA ASP A 13 48.03 16.03 6.16
C ASP A 13 47.76 14.99 5.06
N THR A 14 47.58 13.72 5.46
CA THR A 14 47.10 12.67 4.55
C THR A 14 45.85 12.03 5.15
N LEU A 15 44.77 12.81 5.21
CA LEU A 15 43.42 12.27 5.23
C LEU A 15 43.17 11.53 3.90
N ARG A 16 43.54 10.25 3.85
CA ARG A 16 43.30 9.37 2.71
C ARG A 16 41.81 9.03 2.66
N GLU A 17 41.04 9.80 1.88
CA GLU A 17 39.65 9.47 1.58
C GLU A 17 39.55 8.05 1.00
N PRO A 18 38.59 7.21 1.45
CA PRO A 18 38.34 5.94 0.81
C PRO A 18 37.71 6.22 -0.56
N ARG A 19 38.50 6.08 -1.63
CA ARG A 19 37.98 6.07 -3.00
C ARG A 19 36.90 5.00 -3.11
N ALA A 20 35.65 5.43 -3.11
CA ALA A 20 34.51 4.60 -3.46
C ALA A 20 34.79 4.00 -4.84
N ARG A 21 34.96 2.67 -4.90
CA ARG A 21 35.08 1.97 -6.15
C ARG A 21 33.72 2.10 -6.84
N VAL A 22 33.64 2.93 -7.87
CA VAL A 22 32.47 3.02 -8.75
C VAL A 22 32.31 1.65 -9.40
N VAL A 23 31.38 0.84 -8.87
CA VAL A 23 30.93 -0.36 -9.57
C VAL A 23 30.04 0.15 -10.70
N GLN A 24 30.61 0.16 -11.89
CA GLN A 24 29.89 0.54 -13.10
C GLN A 24 28.82 -0.52 -13.36
N CYS A 25 27.55 -0.18 -13.11
CA CYS A 25 26.43 -1.01 -13.49
C CYS A 25 26.39 -1.08 -15.02
N VAL A 26 26.82 -2.20 -15.59
CA VAL A 26 26.55 -2.51 -17.00
C VAL A 26 25.06 -2.79 -17.11
N ALA A 27 24.36 -2.03 -17.94
CA ALA A 27 22.94 -2.26 -18.21
C ALA A 27 22.75 -3.68 -18.79
N PRO A 28 21.81 -4.48 -18.26
CA PRO A 28 21.55 -5.81 -18.79
C PRO A 28 21.08 -5.72 -20.25
N PRO A 29 21.45 -6.67 -21.12
CA PRO A 29 21.01 -6.70 -22.51
C PRO A 29 19.47 -6.74 -22.62
N PRO A 30 18.88 -6.25 -23.73
CA PRO A 30 17.44 -6.24 -23.91
C PRO A 30 16.88 -7.66 -23.77
N LEU A 31 15.86 -7.81 -22.91
CA LEU A 31 15.28 -9.07 -22.46
C LEU A 31 14.65 -9.87 -23.61
N GLY A 32 15.48 -10.61 -24.34
CA GLY A 32 15.01 -11.78 -25.08
C GLY A 32 14.72 -12.89 -24.07
N VAL A 33 13.44 -13.18 -23.82
CA VAL A 33 13.02 -14.27 -22.93
C VAL A 33 13.61 -15.57 -23.46
N ARG A 34 14.54 -16.17 -22.71
CA ARG A 34 15.13 -17.43 -23.11
C ARG A 34 14.11 -18.54 -22.85
N PRO A 35 14.08 -19.63 -23.64
CA PRO A 35 13.14 -20.74 -23.42
C PRO A 35 13.25 -21.37 -22.03
N GLU A 36 14.42 -21.26 -21.39
CA GLU A 36 14.71 -21.70 -20.03
C GLU A 36 14.10 -20.81 -18.92
N ASP A 37 13.59 -19.63 -19.25
CA ASP A 37 12.93 -18.70 -18.29
C ASP A 37 11.44 -19.04 -18.05
N ARG A 38 10.94 -20.18 -18.54
CA ARG A 38 9.57 -20.67 -18.27
C ARG A 38 9.44 -21.07 -16.80
N GLY A 39 9.16 -20.08 -15.96
CA GLY A 39 9.04 -20.23 -14.50
C GLY A 39 9.66 -19.06 -13.73
N THR A 40 10.43 -18.19 -14.40
CA THR A 40 11.00 -17.01 -13.77
C THR A 40 9.90 -15.96 -13.55
N ILE A 41 9.66 -15.61 -12.29
CA ILE A 41 8.75 -14.51 -11.93
C ILE A 41 9.42 -13.20 -12.35
N LEU A 42 8.99 -12.63 -13.48
CA LEU A 42 9.44 -11.31 -13.93
C LEU A 42 8.85 -10.21 -13.04
N PRO A 43 9.59 -9.10 -12.82
CA PRO A 43 9.04 -7.96 -12.09
C PRO A 43 7.79 -7.44 -12.81
N PRO A 44 6.70 -7.16 -12.08
CA PRO A 44 5.44 -6.77 -12.70
C PRO A 44 5.58 -5.41 -13.42
N VAL A 45 5.13 -5.35 -14.66
CA VAL A 45 4.95 -4.10 -15.40
C VAL A 45 3.68 -3.40 -14.90
N ALA A 46 3.76 -2.09 -14.66
CA ALA A 46 2.85 -1.25 -13.85
C ALA A 46 1.42 -1.02 -14.43
N ASN A 47 0.85 -1.97 -15.17
CA ASN A 47 -0.46 -1.84 -15.80
C ASN A 47 -1.60 -2.42 -14.95
N LYS A 48 -1.36 -2.76 -13.68
CA LYS A 48 -2.36 -3.35 -12.79
C LYS A 48 -2.56 -2.48 -11.55
N PRO A 49 -3.77 -2.49 -10.97
CA PRO A 49 -4.01 -1.80 -9.71
C PRO A 49 -3.02 -2.23 -8.62
N HIS A 50 -2.40 -1.24 -7.99
CA HIS A 50 -1.44 -1.41 -6.89
C HIS A 50 -2.01 -0.79 -5.63
N VAL A 51 -1.94 -1.50 -4.50
CA VAL A 51 -2.39 -0.98 -3.21
C VAL A 51 -1.19 -0.70 -2.31
N LEU A 52 -1.16 0.46 -1.66
CA LEU A 52 -0.15 0.83 -0.67
C LEU A 52 -0.79 0.98 0.70
N ILE A 53 -0.31 0.21 1.67
CA ILE A 53 -0.70 0.32 3.09
C ILE A 53 0.46 0.96 3.85
N ALA A 54 0.35 2.25 4.13
CA ALA A 54 1.33 3.00 4.89
C ALA A 54 0.94 3.02 6.38
N TYR A 55 1.82 2.57 7.27
CA TYR A 55 1.51 2.43 8.69
C TYR A 55 2.65 2.90 9.60
N CYS A 56 2.29 3.40 10.79
CA CYS A 56 3.24 3.71 11.85
C CYS A 56 3.90 2.44 12.40
N ASP A 57 5.21 2.29 12.18
CA ASP A 57 5.97 1.13 12.64
C ASP A 57 6.16 1.16 14.18
N ARG A 58 6.42 2.36 14.72
CA ARG A 58 6.53 2.61 16.17
C ARG A 58 5.27 2.23 16.95
N CYS A 59 4.12 2.20 16.29
CA CYS A 59 2.82 1.90 16.89
C CYS A 59 2.53 0.39 16.95
N ARG A 60 3.46 -0.46 16.48
CA ARG A 60 3.29 -1.92 16.36
C ARG A 60 2.07 -2.33 15.53
N TRP A 61 1.77 -1.57 14.47
CA TRP A 61 0.63 -1.86 13.59
C TRP A 61 0.96 -2.75 12.39
N SER A 62 2.21 -3.23 12.29
CA SER A 62 2.64 -4.20 11.27
C SER A 62 1.70 -5.41 11.16
N PRO A 63 1.32 -6.11 12.26
CA PRO A 63 0.41 -7.27 12.17
C PRO A 63 -0.95 -6.92 11.56
N ARG A 64 -1.46 -5.71 11.85
CA ARG A 64 -2.74 -5.26 11.29
C ARG A 64 -2.63 -4.92 9.81
N ALA A 65 -1.51 -4.33 9.39
CA ALA A 65 -1.23 -4.04 7.99
C ALA A 65 -1.12 -5.34 7.18
N SER A 66 -0.38 -6.34 7.68
CA SER A 66 -0.26 -7.66 7.06
C SER A 66 -1.59 -8.40 6.98
N TRP A 67 -2.39 -8.39 8.05
CA TRP A 67 -3.73 -8.99 8.01
C TRP A 67 -4.64 -8.32 6.97
N THR A 68 -4.63 -6.98 6.91
CA THR A 68 -5.39 -6.23 5.90
C THR A 68 -4.93 -6.60 4.49
N GLN A 69 -3.62 -6.72 4.26
CA GLN A 69 -3.08 -7.16 2.97
C GLN A 69 -3.58 -8.56 2.58
N THR A 70 -3.51 -9.54 3.49
CA THR A 70 -4.01 -10.90 3.23
C THR A 70 -5.49 -10.90 2.87
N GLU A 71 -6.31 -10.15 3.61
CA GLU A 71 -7.74 -10.02 3.35
C GLU A 71 -8.06 -9.42 1.97
N LEU A 72 -7.26 -8.46 1.53
CA LEU A 72 -7.40 -7.87 0.21
C LEU A 72 -6.99 -8.85 -0.89
N PHE A 73 -5.90 -9.60 -0.73
CA PHE A 73 -5.51 -10.62 -1.71
C PHE A 73 -6.53 -11.75 -1.83
N LEU A 74 -7.14 -12.17 -0.71
CA LEU A 74 -8.20 -13.19 -0.71
C LEU A 74 -9.48 -12.71 -1.39
N THR A 75 -9.78 -11.42 -1.29
CA THR A 75 -10.99 -10.83 -1.87
C THR A 75 -10.82 -10.46 -3.35
N PHE A 76 -9.64 -9.96 -3.71
CA PHE A 76 -9.32 -9.45 -5.04
C PHE A 76 -8.13 -10.22 -5.63
N PRO A 77 -8.34 -11.46 -6.09
CA PRO A 77 -7.27 -12.27 -6.65
C PRO A 77 -6.73 -11.65 -7.96
N PRO A 78 -5.51 -12.04 -8.39
CA PRO A 78 -5.02 -11.66 -9.70
C PRO A 78 -6.00 -12.07 -10.82
N PRO A 79 -6.21 -11.23 -11.85
CA PRO A 79 -5.43 -10.04 -12.19
C PRO A 79 -5.93 -8.71 -11.60
N LEU A 80 -6.96 -8.72 -10.73
CA LEU A 80 -7.63 -7.49 -10.26
C LEU A 80 -6.69 -6.56 -9.49
N ILE A 81 -6.00 -7.09 -8.48
CA ILE A 81 -4.92 -6.40 -7.80
C ILE A 81 -3.62 -7.07 -8.22
N GLY A 82 -2.70 -6.27 -8.74
CA GLY A 82 -1.38 -6.76 -9.16
C GLY A 82 -0.46 -7.00 -7.97
N SER A 83 -0.44 -6.06 -7.03
CA SER A 83 0.37 -6.15 -5.82
C SER A 83 -0.13 -5.22 -4.73
N ILE A 84 0.26 -5.56 -3.50
CA ILE A 84 -0.02 -4.77 -2.31
C ILE A 84 1.31 -4.56 -1.59
N THR A 85 1.70 -3.30 -1.40
CA THR A 85 2.94 -2.93 -0.70
C THR A 85 2.62 -2.46 0.72
N LEU A 86 3.39 -2.96 1.68
CA LEU A 86 3.39 -2.47 3.05
C LEU A 86 4.53 -1.46 3.22
N GLN A 87 4.20 -0.24 3.64
CA GLN A 87 5.19 0.81 3.87
C GLN A 87 5.25 1.16 5.36
N PRO A 88 6.30 0.73 6.08
CA PRO A 88 6.54 1.17 7.45
C PRO A 88 6.98 2.63 7.46
N LEU A 89 6.35 3.41 8.34
CA LEU A 89 6.68 4.81 8.60
C LEU A 89 7.25 4.92 10.02
N ASN A 90 8.48 5.43 10.14
CA ASN A 90 9.22 5.50 11.41
C ASN A 90 9.58 6.95 11.82
N THR A 91 9.08 7.96 11.13
CA THR A 91 9.36 9.36 11.51
C THR A 91 8.35 9.83 12.57
N PRO A 92 8.71 10.76 13.47
CA PRO A 92 7.78 11.26 14.48
C PRO A 92 6.55 11.96 13.87
N GLU A 93 6.70 12.62 12.73
CA GLU A 93 5.60 13.28 11.99
C GLU A 93 4.60 12.26 11.43
N THR A 94 5.09 11.05 11.15
CA THR A 94 4.29 9.92 10.66
C THR A 94 3.71 9.04 11.78
N GLY A 95 3.84 9.50 13.02
CA GLY A 95 3.23 8.88 14.20
C GLY A 95 1.71 8.69 14.04
N GLY A 96 1.25 7.47 14.36
CA GLY A 96 -0.16 7.11 14.37
C GLY A 96 -0.85 7.13 13.00
N GLN A 97 -0.10 7.15 11.90
CA GLN A 97 -0.66 7.05 10.55
C GLN A 97 -1.02 5.60 10.21
N PHE A 98 -2.18 5.42 9.61
CA PHE A 98 -2.59 4.17 8.94
C PHE A 98 -3.41 4.58 7.73
N ARG A 99 -2.81 4.48 6.54
CA ARG A 99 -3.39 4.94 5.27
C ARG A 99 -3.39 3.83 4.25
N VAL A 100 -4.47 3.73 3.49
CA VAL A 100 -4.60 2.80 2.37
C VAL A 100 -4.78 3.62 1.11
N TRP A 101 -3.88 3.44 0.15
CA TRP A 101 -3.90 4.07 -1.16
C TRP A 101 -4.07 3.03 -2.25
N ILE A 102 -4.63 3.45 -3.37
CA ILE A 102 -4.70 2.65 -4.60
C ILE A 102 -4.18 3.45 -5.79
N ASP A 103 -3.31 2.84 -6.58
CA ASP A 103 -2.87 3.34 -7.88
C ASP A 103 -3.51 2.50 -8.99
N MET A 104 -4.12 3.16 -9.96
CA MET A 104 -4.84 2.54 -11.09
C MET A 104 -3.97 2.47 -12.36
N GLY A 105 -2.64 2.54 -12.24
CA GLY A 105 -1.69 2.38 -13.36
C GLY A 105 -1.45 3.65 -14.19
N VAL A 106 -2.15 4.75 -13.89
CA VAL A 106 -1.92 6.08 -14.50
C VAL A 106 -1.12 6.99 -13.56
N ASN A 107 -0.34 6.39 -12.64
CA ASN A 107 0.36 7.06 -11.54
C ASN A 107 -0.55 8.02 -10.76
N ARG A 108 -1.81 7.62 -10.57
CA ARG A 108 -2.83 8.39 -9.85
C ARG A 108 -3.19 7.65 -8.59
N TRP A 109 -2.56 8.06 -7.50
CA TRP A 109 -2.84 7.57 -6.17
C TRP A 109 -4.15 8.16 -5.65
N GLN A 110 -5.09 7.29 -5.28
CA GLN A 110 -6.32 7.66 -4.59
C GLN A 110 -6.27 7.17 -3.15
N LEU A 111 -6.59 8.06 -2.20
CA LEU A 111 -6.72 7.71 -0.80
C LEU A 111 -8.05 6.98 -0.57
N VAL A 112 -7.98 5.74 -0.11
CA VAL A 112 -9.15 4.90 0.18
C VAL A 112 -9.54 5.02 1.65
N TRP A 113 -8.55 5.09 2.53
CA TRP A 113 -8.74 5.19 3.98
C TRP A 113 -7.60 5.95 4.65
N ASP A 114 -7.94 6.83 5.59
CA ASP A 114 -6.98 7.41 6.54
C ASP A 114 -7.56 7.33 7.96
N ARG A 115 -6.81 6.71 8.87
CA ARG A 115 -7.18 6.63 10.28
C ARG A 115 -7.44 7.98 10.91
N LYS A 116 -6.70 9.02 10.54
CA LYS A 116 -6.86 10.36 11.13
C LYS A 116 -8.18 11.02 10.71
N THR A 117 -8.66 10.75 9.49
CA THR A 117 -9.90 11.35 8.95
C THR A 117 -11.12 10.54 9.32
N GLU A 118 -11.02 9.20 9.29
CA GLU A 118 -12.12 8.27 9.54
C GLU A 118 -12.27 7.92 11.04
N GLY A 119 -11.37 8.40 11.90
CA GLY A 119 -11.45 8.21 13.35
C GLY A 119 -11.12 6.79 13.83
N GLY A 120 -10.51 5.95 12.99
CA GLY A 120 -10.27 4.56 13.36
C GLY A 120 -9.55 3.74 12.29
N PHE A 121 -9.35 2.47 12.60
CA PHE A 121 -8.86 1.52 11.61
C PHE A 121 -9.97 1.17 10.61
N PRO A 122 -9.60 0.80 9.37
CA PRO A 122 -10.58 0.38 8.39
C PRO A 122 -11.35 -0.84 8.90
N GLU A 123 -12.67 -0.74 8.86
CA GLU A 123 -13.52 -1.91 8.93
C GLU A 123 -13.41 -2.65 7.59
N LEU A 124 -13.04 -3.93 7.61
CA LEU A 124 -12.71 -4.68 6.40
C LEU A 124 -13.82 -4.63 5.34
N LYS A 125 -15.08 -4.70 5.79
CA LYS A 125 -16.24 -4.66 4.91
C LYS A 125 -16.27 -3.35 4.11
N VAL A 126 -16.15 -2.21 4.79
CA VAL A 126 -16.14 -0.88 4.17
C VAL A 126 -14.92 -0.71 3.28
N LEU A 127 -13.75 -1.16 3.72
CA LEU A 127 -12.53 -1.08 2.92
C LEU A 127 -12.63 -1.87 1.61
N LYS A 128 -13.11 -3.12 1.68
CA LYS A 128 -13.34 -3.97 0.49
C LYS A 128 -14.36 -3.33 -0.46
N GLN A 129 -15.46 -2.78 0.06
CA GLN A 129 -16.43 -2.06 -0.76
C GLN A 129 -15.82 -0.84 -1.46
N ARG A 130 -15.06 0.00 -0.75
CA ARG A 130 -14.41 1.18 -1.34
C ARG A 130 -13.43 0.79 -2.43
N ILE A 131 -12.59 -0.22 -2.19
CA ILE A 131 -11.62 -0.72 -3.19
C ILE A 131 -12.34 -1.31 -4.39
N ARG A 132 -13.39 -2.11 -4.18
CA ARG A 132 -14.21 -2.65 -5.27
C ARG A 132 -14.77 -1.53 -6.14
N ASN A 133 -15.39 -0.51 -5.52
CA ASN A 133 -16.01 0.58 -6.27
C ASN A 133 -15.01 1.32 -7.18
N ILE A 134 -13.71 1.26 -6.85
CA ILE A 134 -12.62 1.85 -7.65
C ILE A 134 -12.11 0.88 -8.72
N VAL A 135 -11.89 -0.40 -8.39
CA VAL A 135 -11.26 -1.39 -9.28
C VAL A 135 -12.27 -2.03 -10.24
N GLN A 136 -13.40 -2.48 -9.72
CA GLN A 136 -14.42 -3.21 -10.47
C GLN A 136 -15.82 -3.04 -9.84
N PRO A 137 -16.57 -1.99 -10.21
CA PRO A 137 -17.87 -1.70 -9.60
C PRO A 137 -18.92 -2.81 -9.81
N ASP A 138 -18.79 -3.59 -10.89
CA ASP A 138 -19.73 -4.65 -11.25
C ASP A 138 -19.53 -5.96 -10.47
N MET A 139 -18.50 -6.05 -9.61
CA MET A 139 -18.20 -7.26 -8.84
C MET A 139 -19.10 -7.40 -7.60
N GLY A 140 -19.83 -8.51 -7.48
CA GLY A 140 -20.57 -8.83 -6.27
C GLY A 140 -19.65 -9.27 -5.13
N LEU A 141 -19.66 -8.57 -3.99
CA LEU A 141 -18.89 -8.93 -2.78
C LEU A 141 -19.66 -9.84 -1.80
N GLY A 142 -20.77 -10.45 -2.23
CA GLY A 142 -21.62 -11.31 -1.39
C GLY A 142 -22.13 -10.57 -0.14
N HIS A 143 -21.93 -11.14 1.05
CA HIS A 143 -22.31 -10.51 2.35
C HIS A 143 -21.58 -9.20 2.65
N SER A 144 -20.48 -8.94 1.95
CA SER A 144 -19.77 -7.66 2.04
C SER A 144 -20.37 -6.60 1.11
N ASP A 145 -21.32 -6.93 0.24
CA ASP A 145 -22.08 -5.97 -0.57
C ASP A 145 -23.47 -5.76 0.03
N VAL A 146 -23.59 -4.83 0.98
CA VAL A 146 -24.91 -4.39 1.43
C VAL A 146 -25.11 -3.03 0.79
N LYS A 147 -25.80 -3.03 -0.37
CA LYS A 147 -26.39 -1.81 -0.92
C LYS A 147 -27.21 -1.18 0.20
N GLY A 148 -26.78 -0.02 0.68
CA GLY A 148 -27.69 0.85 1.41
C GLY A 148 -28.90 1.05 0.51
N LYS A 149 -30.07 0.59 0.94
CA LYS A 149 -31.33 0.99 0.31
C LYS A 149 -31.32 2.52 0.30
N ALA A 150 -31.30 3.07 -0.91
CA ALA A 150 -31.75 4.42 -1.15
C ALA A 150 -33.15 4.55 -0.54
N ALA A 151 -33.28 5.38 0.48
CA ALA A 151 -34.57 5.89 0.92
C ALA A 151 -34.96 7.02 -0.04
N ALA A 152 -35.54 6.64 -1.17
CA ALA A 152 -36.31 7.50 -2.04
C ALA A 152 -37.39 6.64 -2.71
N GLU A 153 -38.64 6.93 -2.33
CA GLU A 153 -39.89 6.66 -3.06
C GLU A 153 -40.39 5.19 -3.04
N GLY A 154 -41.65 4.87 -2.71
CA GLY A 154 -42.83 5.70 -2.52
C GLY A 154 -43.92 4.99 -1.71
N GLU A 155 -44.77 5.84 -1.18
CA GLU A 155 -46.04 5.64 -0.50
C GLU A 155 -47.04 4.86 -1.37
N ASP A 156 -47.79 3.92 -0.79
CA ASP A 156 -49.15 3.68 -1.27
C ASP A 156 -50.08 3.29 -0.13
N SER A 157 -51.23 3.97 -0.14
CA SER A 157 -52.25 3.99 0.88
C SER A 157 -53.09 2.72 0.84
N LYS A 158 -53.44 2.15 2.00
CA LYS A 158 -54.77 1.57 2.17
C LYS A 158 -55.25 1.71 3.60
N ALA A 159 -56.01 2.80 3.81
CA ALA A 159 -57.07 2.81 4.80
C ALA A 159 -58.17 1.86 4.32
N GLU A 160 -58.60 0.92 5.16
CA GLU A 160 -60.03 0.58 5.22
C GLU A 160 -60.39 0.02 6.59
N ALA A 161 -61.54 0.47 7.06
CA ALA A 161 -62.08 0.28 8.39
C ALA A 161 -63.11 -0.87 8.45
N GLY A 162 -63.37 -1.34 9.66
CA GLY A 162 -64.49 -2.21 10.02
C GLY A 162 -64.08 -3.17 11.14
N GLY A 163 -64.64 -3.20 12.35
CA GLY A 163 -65.97 -2.79 12.78
C GLY A 163 -66.85 -4.02 13.01
N LYS A 164 -66.78 -4.63 14.21
CA LYS A 164 -67.79 -5.45 14.92
C LYS A 164 -67.13 -5.97 16.21
N ALA A 165 -67.54 -5.60 17.43
CA ALA A 165 -68.82 -5.90 18.10
C ALA A 165 -69.12 -7.40 18.15
N GLU A 166 -68.71 -8.06 19.25
CA GLU A 166 -69.58 -8.85 20.15
C GLU A 166 -68.88 -9.06 21.50
#